data_AF-A0A9D6IH06-F1
#
_entry.id   AF-A0A9D6IH06-F1
#
_cell.length_a   1.000
_cell.length_b   1.000
_cell.length_c   1.000
_cell.angle_alpha   90.00
_cell.angle_beta   90.00
_cell.angle_gamma   90.00
#
_symmetry.space_group_name_H-M   'P 1'
#
loop_
_entity.id
_entity.type
_entity.pdbx_description
1 polymer ?
#
loop_
_entity_poly.entity_id
_entity_poly.type
_entity_poly.pdbx_seq_one_letter_code
_entity_poly.pdbx_strand_id
1 'polypeptide(L)'
;MRCPVCKAENALDVTCRRCKADLSLLVTLEDSRAYALAEAAQAAAAGDAGQTLVHAEAAHRLRADAESWRWLAVGSLLARDFNLALACWRAAQ
;
A
#
# COMPACT_ATOMS: atom_id res chain seq x y z
N MET A 1 8.99 -6.21 7.43
CA MET A 1 9.49 -4.80 7.38
C MET A 1 10.98 -4.78 7.68
N ARG A 2 11.81 -3.99 6.98
CA ARG A 2 13.28 -3.93 7.22
C ARG A 2 13.65 -2.70 8.03
N CYS A 3 14.51 -2.88 9.04
CA CYS A 3 15.05 -1.77 9.82
C CYS A 3 15.95 -0.89 8.93
N PRO A 4 15.75 0.43 8.89
CA PRO A 4 16.56 1.32 8.06
C PRO A 4 18.00 1.45 8.57
N VAL A 5 18.25 1.17 9.86
CA VAL A 5 19.58 1.29 10.49
C VAL A 5 20.42 0.05 10.19
N CYS A 6 19.93 -1.14 10.54
CA CYS A 6 20.73 -2.37 10.48
C CYS A 6 20.25 -3.38 9.43
N LYS A 7 19.22 -3.05 8.63
CA LYS A 7 18.63 -3.87 7.56
C LYS A 7 18.04 -5.21 7.99
N ALA A 8 18.00 -5.49 9.30
CA ALA A 8 17.36 -6.68 9.84
C ALA A 8 15.87 -6.67 9.54
N GLU A 9 15.31 -7.84 9.27
CA GLU A 9 13.88 -8.02 9.11
C GLU A 9 13.20 -8.05 10.49
N ASN A 10 12.11 -7.32 10.63
CA ASN A 10 11.32 -7.21 11.87
C ASN A 10 9.84 -7.45 11.54
N ALA A 11 9.14 -8.09 12.48
CA ALA A 11 7.73 -8.43 12.38
C ALA A 11 6.86 -7.30 12.95
N LEU A 12 6.86 -6.13 12.29
CA LEU A 12 6.12 -4.92 12.70
C LEU A 12 6.31 -4.52 14.18
N ASP A 13 7.44 -4.88 14.78
CA ASP A 13 7.79 -4.46 16.13
C ASP A 13 8.24 -2.99 16.12
N VAL A 14 7.82 -2.22 17.12
CA VAL A 14 8.24 -0.83 17.32
C VAL A 14 9.71 -0.68 17.72
N THR A 15 10.39 -1.77 18.05
CA THR A 15 11.82 -1.76 18.39
C THR A 15 12.55 -2.83 17.60
N CYS A 16 13.64 -2.46 16.92
CA CYS A 16 14.43 -3.41 16.16
C CYS A 16 15.06 -4.47 17.07
N ARG A 17 14.84 -5.76 16.79
CA ARG A 17 15.36 -6.86 17.61
C ARG A 17 16.90 -6.88 17.69
N ARG A 18 17.58 -6.46 16.61
CA ARG A 18 19.05 -6.48 16.46
C ARG A 18 19.73 -5.22 17.02
N CYS A 19 19.38 -4.04 16.51
CA CYS A 19 20.08 -2.79 16.86
C CYS A 19 19.36 -1.93 17.89
N LYS A 20 18.15 -2.33 18.34
CA LYS A 20 17.32 -1.60 19.29
C LYS A 20 16.88 -0.20 18.83
N ALA A 21 17.04 0.13 17.55
CA ALA A 21 16.47 1.34 16.98
C ALA A 21 14.95 1.36 17.17
N ASP A 22 14.42 2.55 17.47
CA ASP A 22 12.99 2.82 17.47
C ASP A 22 12.46 2.79 16.03
N LEU A 23 11.44 1.97 15.80
CA LEU A 23 10.77 1.73 14.54
C LEU A 23 9.30 2.18 14.59
N SER A 24 8.85 2.82 15.67
CA SER A 24 7.46 3.25 15.88
C SER A 24 6.87 3.97 14.66
N LEU A 25 7.56 4.98 14.12
CA LEU A 25 7.12 5.71 12.92
C LEU A 25 6.93 4.81 11.70
N LEU A 26 7.83 3.83 11.52
CA LEU A 26 7.77 2.92 10.39
C LEU A 26 6.63 1.89 10.58
N VAL A 27 6.36 1.46 11.81
CA VAL A 27 5.17 0.65 12.13
C VAL A 27 3.88 1.44 11.87
N THR A 28 3.77 2.69 12.33
CA THR A 28 2.61 3.56 12.08
C THR A 28 2.35 3.77 10.58
N LEU A 29 3.41 3.90 9.78
CA LEU A 29 3.30 3.99 8.33
C LEU A 29 2.72 2.71 7.72
N GLU A 30 3.19 1.53 8.16
CA GLU A 30 2.70 0.24 7.67
C GLU A 30 1.23 0.00 8.10
N ASP A 31 0.86 0.36 9.32
CA ASP A 31 -0.53 0.29 9.79
C ASP A 31 -1.45 1.21 8.98
N SER A 32 -1.00 2.45 8.71
CA SER A 32 -1.74 3.41 7.88
C SER A 32 -1.91 2.89 6.45
N ARG A 33 -0.88 2.21 5.91
CA ARG A 33 -0.94 1.60 4.58
C ARG A 33 -1.92 0.44 4.57
N ALA A 34 -1.87 -0.44 5.56
CA ALA A 34 -2.78 -1.58 5.67
C ALA A 34 -4.25 -1.11 5.76
N TYR A 35 -4.50 -0.06 6.55
CA TYR A 35 -5.82 0.57 6.63
C TYR A 35 -6.28 1.11 5.27
N ALA A 36 -5.45 1.89 4.58
CA ALA A 36 -5.78 2.42 3.26
C ALA A 36 -6.11 1.32 2.23
N LEU A 37 -5.38 0.19 2.25
CA LEU A 37 -5.69 -0.95 1.37
C LEU A 37 -7.02 -1.61 1.70
N ALA A 38 -7.35 -1.74 2.99
CA ALA A 38 -8.63 -2.28 3.42
C ALA A 38 -9.80 -1.39 2.96
N GLU A 39 -9.66 -0.07 3.04
CA GLU A 39 -10.65 0.89 2.54
C GLU A 39 -10.77 0.85 1.01
N ALA A 40 -9.65 0.71 0.28
CA ALA A 40 -9.68 0.54 -1.17
C ALA A 40 -10.46 -0.74 -1.58
N ALA A 41 -10.26 -1.82 -0.84
CA ALA A 41 -10.97 -3.08 -1.06
C ALA A 41 -12.47 -2.96 -0.79
N GLN A 42 -12.86 -2.29 0.29
CA GLN A 42 -14.27 -2.03 0.61
C GLN A 42 -14.95 -1.16 -0.46
N ALA A 43 -14.30 -0.06 -0.88
CA ALA A 43 -14.81 0.80 -1.95
C ALA A 43 -14.95 0.04 -3.28
N ALA A 44 -13.98 -0.82 -3.61
CA ALA A 44 -14.03 -1.62 -4.82
C ALA A 44 -15.17 -2.63 -4.80
N ALA A 45 -15.42 -3.25 -3.64
CA ALA A 45 -16.55 -4.15 -3.45
C ALA A 45 -17.92 -3.44 -3.61
N ALA A 46 -17.97 -2.14 -3.31
CA ALA A 46 -19.13 -1.29 -3.54
C ALA A 46 -19.22 -0.75 -4.99
N GLY A 47 -18.21 -0.99 -5.83
CA GLY A 47 -18.12 -0.46 -7.19
C GLY A 47 -17.77 1.02 -7.27
N ASP A 48 -17.32 1.63 -6.16
CA ASP A 48 -16.94 3.04 -6.10
C ASP A 48 -15.48 3.22 -6.59
N ALA A 49 -15.34 3.43 -7.89
CA ALA A 49 -14.06 3.64 -8.53
C ALA A 49 -13.26 4.82 -7.93
N GLY A 50 -13.94 5.91 -7.59
CA GLY A 50 -13.30 7.13 -7.09
C GLY A 50 -12.67 6.89 -5.73
N GLN A 51 -13.43 6.33 -4.79
CA GLN A 51 -12.92 5.99 -3.47
C GLN A 51 -11.86 4.89 -3.52
N THR A 52 -12.00 3.88 -4.40
CA THR A 52 -10.94 2.88 -4.60
C THR A 52 -9.62 3.54 -4.99
N LEU A 53 -9.63 4.48 -5.95
CA LEU A 53 -8.42 5.19 -6.39
C LEU A 53 -7.83 6.05 -5.27
N VAL A 54 -8.65 6.82 -4.56
CA VAL A 54 -8.20 7.67 -3.44
C VAL A 54 -7.46 6.85 -2.38
N HIS A 55 -8.03 5.71 -1.97
CA HIS A 55 -7.44 4.86 -0.95
C HIS A 55 -6.22 4.08 -1.48
N ALA A 56 -6.25 3.62 -2.74
CA ALA A 56 -5.11 2.97 -3.39
C ALA A 56 -3.91 3.93 -3.53
N GLU A 57 -4.14 5.19 -3.92
CA GLU A 57 -3.10 6.23 -3.99
C GLU A 57 -2.54 6.58 -2.61
N ALA A 58 -3.38 6.61 -1.57
CA ALA A 58 -2.91 6.80 -0.20
C ALA A 58 -1.96 5.67 0.23
N ALA A 59 -2.32 4.41 -0.01
CA ALA A 59 -1.44 3.26 0.26
C ALA A 59 -0.14 3.34 -0.56
N HIS A 60 -0.24 3.70 -1.84
CA HIS A 60 0.90 3.81 -2.75
C HIS A 60 1.89 4.90 -2.33
N ARG A 61 1.41 6.06 -1.89
CA ARG A 61 2.25 7.15 -1.38
C ARG A 61 2.98 6.79 -0.09
N LEU A 62 2.36 5.99 0.78
CA LEU A 62 3.02 5.49 1.99
C LEU A 62 4.12 4.50 1.63
N ARG A 63 3.82 3.54 0.75
CA ARG A 63 4.83 2.64 0.18
C ARG A 63 4.36 2.07 -1.16
N ALA A 64 5.10 2.40 -2.21
CA ALA A 64 4.91 1.83 -3.53
C ALA A 64 5.39 0.38 -3.58
N ASP A 65 4.48 -0.53 -3.85
CA ASP A 65 4.74 -1.96 -4.07
C ASP A 65 3.68 -2.61 -4.96
N ALA A 66 3.88 -3.89 -5.28
CA ALA A 66 3.01 -4.65 -6.18
C ALA A 66 1.53 -4.63 -5.75
N GLU A 67 1.25 -4.67 -4.45
CA GLU A 67 -0.12 -4.65 -3.94
C GLU A 67 -0.78 -3.29 -4.14
N SER A 68 -0.09 -2.19 -3.83
CA SER A 68 -0.60 -0.84 -4.08
C SER A 68 -0.85 -0.59 -5.57
N TRP A 69 0.04 -1.07 -6.45
CA TRP A 69 -0.15 -0.99 -7.91
C TRP A 69 -1.35 -1.78 -8.41
N ARG A 70 -1.62 -2.96 -7.84
CA ARG A 70 -2.81 -3.76 -8.18
C ARG A 70 -4.09 -3.01 -7.84
N TRP A 71 -4.16 -2.35 -6.69
CA TRP A 71 -5.34 -1.58 -6.31
C TRP A 71 -5.55 -0.35 -7.18
N LEU A 72 -4.47 0.33 -7.60
CA LEU A 72 -4.56 1.39 -8.61
C LEU A 72 -5.10 0.84 -9.95
N ALA A 73 -4.67 -0.36 -10.36
CA ALA A 73 -5.18 -1.01 -11.55
C ALA A 73 -6.68 -1.34 -11.43
N VAL A 74 -7.11 -1.89 -10.28
CA VAL A 74 -8.53 -2.20 -10.01
C VAL A 74 -9.39 -0.93 -10.03
N GLY A 75 -8.97 0.12 -9.34
CA GLY A 75 -9.69 1.41 -9.34
C GLY A 75 -9.82 1.98 -10.76
N SER A 76 -8.76 1.90 -11.55
CA SER A 76 -8.76 2.34 -12.95
C SER A 76 -9.70 1.49 -13.84
N LEU A 77 -9.76 0.18 -13.62
CA LEU A 77 -10.73 -0.70 -14.32
C LEU A 77 -12.17 -0.31 -14.00
N LEU A 78 -12.49 -0.06 -12.72
CA LEU A 78 -13.82 0.37 -12.29
C LEU A 78 -14.19 1.73 -12.88
N ALA A 79 -13.21 2.64 -12.99
CA ALA A 79 -13.36 3.95 -13.64
C ALA A 79 -13.43 3.87 -15.17
N ARG A 80 -13.22 2.68 -15.76
CA ARG A 80 -13.10 2.42 -17.21
C ARG A 80 -11.92 3.14 -17.87
N ASP A 81 -10.90 3.50 -17.11
CA ASP A 81 -9.61 3.93 -17.65
C ASP A 81 -8.71 2.71 -17.88
N PHE A 82 -8.93 2.06 -19.01
CA PHE A 82 -8.22 0.82 -19.37
C PHE A 82 -6.73 1.05 -19.65
N ASN A 83 -6.34 2.27 -20.06
CA ASN A 83 -4.94 2.60 -20.32
C ASN A 83 -4.17 2.67 -19.00
N LEU A 84 -4.71 3.40 -18.02
CA LEU A 84 -4.10 3.50 -16.70
C LEU A 84 -4.11 2.14 -15.99
N ALA A 85 -5.21 1.38 -16.10
CA ALA A 85 -5.30 0.03 -15.53
C ALA A 85 -4.18 -0.88 -16.04
N LEU A 86 -3.91 -0.90 -17.34
CA LEU A 86 -2.86 -1.72 -17.94
C LEU A 86 -1.46 -1.25 -17.50
N ALA A 87 -1.24 0.06 -17.42
CA ALA A 87 0.02 0.62 -16.95
C ALA A 87 0.32 0.22 -15.49
N CYS A 88 -0.65 0.37 -14.60
CA CYS A 88 -0.55 -0.03 -13.20
C CYS A 88 -0.35 -1.54 -13.03
N TRP A 89 -1.05 -2.37 -13.81
CA TRP A 89 -0.88 -3.83 -13.77
C TRP A 89 0.53 -4.26 -14.18
N ARG A 90 1.11 -3.62 -15.20
CA ARG A 90 2.50 -3.90 -15.63
C ARG A 90 3.50 -3.47 -14.56
N ALA A 91 3.25 -2.36 -13.87
CA ALA A 91 4.11 -1.91 -12.77
C ALA A 91 4.02 -2.80 -11.52
N ALA A 92 2.99 -3.64 -11.40
CA ALA A 92 2.81 -4.59 -10.30
C ALA A 92 3.51 -5.95 -10.50
N GLN A 93 4.16 -6.17 -11.65
CA GLN A 93 4.89 -7.39 -11.98
C GLN A 93 6.29 -7.44 -11.35
#